data_AF-A0A939X1X3-F1
#
_entry.id   AF-A0A939X1X3-F1
#
_cell.length_a   1.000
_cell.length_b   1.000
_cell.length_c   1.000
_cell.angle_alpha   90.00
_cell.angle_beta   90.00
_cell.angle_gamma   90.00
#
_symmetry.space_group_name_H-M   'P 1'
#
loop_
_entity.id
_entity.type
_entity.pdbx_description
1 polymer ?
#
loop_
_entity_poly.entity_id
_entity_poly.type
_entity_poly.pdbx_seq_one_letter_code
_entity_poly.pdbx_strand_id
1 'polypeptide(L)'
;MKIYRKISVLAMAALVGLAGFTSCSDDSLDTNQYNKSGVNILGFGPMPITRGETMRVTGTNLNNVKEVLFPEGNQKLTPATTFINGSFQLKNSEEMIVTIPDQCVPGKLRLLTNDGKTIVSASNITFSEEIKVVSFSPSSIHPGDILTITGEYVWNIGQVVFYNHVIVNAEDFIKNTRNEIQVRVPMEAKTGDVTCNDGSDNPVNIAIGNLEIDAAQATGVSNANPEFGETITITGENLDLVTSIDFPAVENVNFETAADGKSITVQVPANTISGTVVLTSASGLTTSVNITVPLATVSSTSPVKDVKAGQTITIKGTNLDRITHLTLPAIDAIWTDFTKTATQITFIVPEGMGDGKVILVQHGNYSVESDKISMYSEAPETVIWAGNFVIGNWNAGMQDLAWGGFDWSTVKAGQVLTVYLTPDMSEGWSQIRVGNGSWAALPGTSDVNPLTGEDTKFSVTLTQAMIDEMVKNGGLVICGAFFKITKITLSILENTIWSGSFKLGSWEAGMQELAWGGYDWSKVKEGTTLKLYYEVDSSVGYINIRFGNGSWVALPSTKGWGQDGNASPDPSETSIKTVLTKDDMNELINNGGLVICGAGIIVKKIVLL
;
A
#
# COMPACT_ATOMS: atom_id res chain seq x y z
N MET A 1 23.20 39.87 12.83
CA MET A 1 24.09 40.91 12.28
C MET A 1 23.24 42.13 11.93
N LYS A 2 23.69 43.36 12.27
CA LYS A 2 23.03 44.69 12.20
C LYS A 2 21.98 44.94 13.31
N ILE A 3 22.30 45.49 14.48
CA ILE A 3 22.69 46.89 14.87
C ILE A 3 21.60 47.90 14.55
N TYR A 4 20.88 48.40 15.57
CA TYR A 4 20.77 49.83 15.95
C TYR A 4 20.37 50.00 17.42
N ARG A 5 21.07 50.90 18.11
CA ARG A 5 21.04 51.21 19.55
C ARG A 5 20.25 52.51 19.80
N LYS A 6 19.50 52.51 20.91
CA LYS A 6 19.48 53.51 22.00
C LYS A 6 19.77 54.98 21.65
N ILE A 7 18.71 55.79 21.55
CA ILE A 7 18.65 57.22 21.94
C ILE A 7 17.19 57.42 22.39
N SER A 8 16.84 57.54 23.68
CA SER A 8 16.55 58.86 24.28
C SER A 8 16.09 58.68 25.75
N VAL A 9 17.02 58.46 26.67
CA VAL A 9 16.76 58.46 28.15
C VAL A 9 17.51 59.62 28.83
N LEU A 10 17.88 60.66 28.08
CA LEU A 10 18.77 61.73 28.56
C LEU A 10 18.20 63.15 28.38
N ALA A 11 16.88 63.29 28.43
CA ALA A 11 16.19 64.59 28.43
C ALA A 11 15.19 64.76 29.60
N MET A 12 15.37 64.00 30.69
CA MET A 12 14.45 63.98 31.85
C MET A 12 15.07 64.55 33.14
N ALA A 13 16.19 65.28 33.05
CA ALA A 13 16.94 65.71 34.25
C ALA A 13 17.45 67.15 34.23
N ALA A 14 16.95 68.01 33.35
CA ALA A 14 17.34 69.41 33.32
C ALA A 14 16.16 70.30 32.94
N LEU A 15 15.15 70.41 33.81
CA LEU A 15 14.27 71.58 33.88
C LEU A 15 13.40 71.57 35.17
N VAL A 16 14.01 71.29 36.32
CA VAL A 16 13.39 71.56 37.62
C VAL A 16 14.15 72.73 38.25
N GLY A 17 13.52 73.90 38.28
CA GLY A 17 13.94 75.03 39.10
C GLY A 17 14.16 76.32 38.33
N LEU A 18 13.07 77.04 38.04
CA LEU A 18 13.00 78.50 38.17
C LEU A 18 11.52 78.88 38.24
N ALA A 19 11.12 79.35 39.42
CA ALA A 19 9.77 79.78 39.72
C ALA A 19 9.41 81.05 38.92
N GLY A 20 8.31 80.96 38.19
CA GLY A 20 7.53 82.09 37.73
C GLY A 20 6.07 81.78 38.02
N PHE A 21 5.64 82.05 39.25
CA PHE A 21 4.22 82.08 39.59
C PHE A 21 3.58 83.24 38.81
N THR A 22 2.83 82.93 37.76
CA THR A 22 1.82 83.83 37.21
C THR A 22 0.45 83.21 37.44
N SER A 23 -0.32 83.93 38.23
CA SER A 23 -1.70 83.70 38.66
C SER A 23 -2.71 83.84 37.51
N CYS A 24 -3.78 83.03 37.56
CA CYS A 24 -5.08 83.08 36.85
C CYS A 24 -5.05 82.77 35.33
N SER A 25 -5.87 81.85 34.81
CA SER A 25 -7.32 81.72 35.04
C SER A 25 -7.75 80.49 35.84
N ASP A 26 -8.69 80.72 36.75
CA ASP A 26 -9.55 79.69 37.33
C ASP A 26 -10.38 79.03 36.22
N ASP A 27 -9.86 77.99 35.57
CA ASP A 27 -10.75 76.95 35.06
C ASP A 27 -11.08 76.07 36.26
N SER A 28 -12.06 76.51 37.04
CA SER A 28 -12.80 75.62 37.92
C SER A 28 -13.28 74.47 37.03
N LEU A 29 -12.59 73.32 37.10
CA LEU A 29 -13.03 72.10 36.44
C LEU A 29 -14.43 71.82 36.97
N ASP A 30 -15.43 72.15 36.16
CA ASP A 30 -16.80 72.02 36.58
C ASP A 30 -17.14 70.52 36.65
N THR A 31 -17.15 69.99 37.86
CA THR A 31 -17.53 68.61 38.13
C THR A 31 -19.04 68.39 37.99
N ASN A 32 -19.82 69.48 37.81
CA ASN A 32 -21.24 69.39 37.53
C ASN A 32 -21.45 68.88 36.10
N GLN A 33 -21.84 67.61 36.01
CA GLN A 33 -22.10 66.93 34.74
C GLN A 33 -23.22 67.61 33.91
N TYR A 34 -24.04 68.45 34.54
CA TYR A 34 -25.13 69.18 33.90
C TYR A 34 -24.73 70.57 33.36
N ASN A 35 -23.52 71.07 33.63
CA ASN A 35 -23.08 72.38 33.16
C ASN A 35 -22.33 72.32 31.81
N LYS A 36 -22.78 71.42 30.92
CA LYS A 36 -22.22 71.28 29.56
C LYS A 36 -23.06 72.07 28.55
N SER A 37 -22.38 72.82 27.67
CA SER A 37 -23.06 73.50 26.55
C SER A 37 -23.62 72.49 25.55
N GLY A 38 -24.88 72.63 25.15
CA GLY A 38 -25.52 71.79 24.13
C GLY A 38 -26.12 70.49 24.66
N VAL A 39 -26.55 69.60 23.76
CA VAL A 39 -27.17 68.31 24.12
C VAL A 39 -26.10 67.29 24.48
N ASN A 40 -26.23 66.62 25.63
CA ASN A 40 -25.35 65.53 26.03
C ASN A 40 -26.14 64.38 26.69
N ILE A 41 -25.64 63.15 26.56
CA ILE A 41 -26.14 61.98 27.31
C ILE A 41 -25.24 61.78 28.54
N LEU A 42 -25.81 61.84 29.75
CA LEU A 42 -25.11 61.56 31.00
C LEU A 42 -25.30 60.11 31.44
N GLY A 43 -26.48 59.56 31.23
CA GLY A 43 -26.78 58.18 31.56
C GLY A 43 -28.10 57.73 30.97
N PHE A 44 -28.28 56.41 30.91
CA PHE A 44 -29.54 55.83 30.54
C PHE A 44 -29.72 54.45 31.15
N GLY A 45 -30.97 54.05 31.40
CA GLY A 45 -31.27 52.73 31.94
C GLY A 45 -32.77 52.48 32.16
N PRO A 46 -33.17 51.27 32.56
CA PRO A 46 -32.30 50.14 32.97
C PRO A 46 -31.52 49.52 31.81
N MET A 47 -30.42 48.80 32.12
CA MET A 47 -29.66 47.97 31.17
C MET A 47 -29.19 46.68 31.91
N PRO A 48 -29.33 45.48 31.32
CA PRO A 48 -30.02 45.20 30.06
C PRO A 48 -31.53 45.48 30.15
N ILE A 49 -32.14 45.83 29.03
CA ILE A 49 -33.56 46.16 28.91
C ILE A 49 -34.27 45.18 27.96
N THR A 50 -35.59 45.06 28.06
CA THR A 50 -36.42 44.31 27.10
C THR A 50 -36.86 45.22 25.96
N ARG A 51 -36.93 44.70 24.74
CA ARG A 51 -37.50 45.44 23.60
C ARG A 51 -38.98 45.79 23.83
N GLY A 52 -39.40 46.97 23.38
CA GLY A 52 -40.73 47.51 23.63
C GLY A 52 -40.92 48.20 24.99
N GLU A 53 -40.01 48.02 25.94
CA GLU A 53 -40.05 48.74 27.22
C GLU A 53 -39.50 50.16 27.10
N THR A 54 -39.67 50.94 28.16
CA THR A 54 -39.18 52.32 28.23
C THR A 54 -37.94 52.44 29.11
N MET A 55 -36.96 53.20 28.64
CA MET A 55 -35.76 53.60 29.38
C MET A 55 -35.79 55.08 29.75
N ARG A 56 -35.20 55.42 30.89
CA ARG A 56 -34.90 56.81 31.26
C ARG A 56 -33.57 57.22 30.64
N VAL A 57 -33.52 58.38 30.02
CA VAL A 57 -32.30 59.03 29.53
C VAL A 57 -32.12 60.35 30.27
N THR A 58 -30.97 60.52 30.93
CA THR A 58 -30.58 61.76 31.60
C THR A 58 -29.49 62.48 30.82
N GLY A 59 -29.53 63.80 30.82
CA GLY A 59 -28.68 64.59 29.95
C GLY A 59 -28.74 66.09 30.22
N THR A 60 -28.30 66.87 29.25
CA THR A 60 -28.41 68.34 29.24
C THR A 60 -29.12 68.79 27.97
N ASN A 61 -29.90 69.87 28.06
CA ASN A 61 -30.62 70.49 26.94
C ASN A 61 -31.45 69.51 26.09
N LEU A 62 -32.03 68.46 26.70
CA LEU A 62 -32.75 67.40 25.98
C LEU A 62 -34.00 67.91 25.24
N ASN A 63 -34.50 69.10 25.59
CA ASN A 63 -35.56 69.79 24.84
C ASN A 63 -35.17 70.15 23.38
N ASN A 64 -33.89 70.09 23.03
CA ASN A 64 -33.38 70.29 21.66
C ASN A 64 -33.20 68.98 20.87
N VAL A 65 -33.58 67.83 21.43
CA VAL A 65 -33.57 66.55 20.71
C VAL A 65 -34.73 66.50 19.71
N LYS A 66 -34.39 66.21 18.45
CA LYS A 66 -35.32 66.04 17.35
C LYS A 66 -35.75 64.58 17.20
N GLU A 67 -34.78 63.67 17.17
CA GLU A 67 -35.00 62.23 16.94
C GLU A 67 -34.10 61.40 17.88
N VAL A 68 -34.60 60.23 18.28
CA VAL A 68 -33.82 59.24 19.02
C VAL A 68 -33.63 58.02 18.13
N LEU A 69 -32.38 57.73 17.81
CA LEU A 69 -31.98 56.72 16.85
C LEU A 69 -31.37 55.53 17.59
N PHE A 70 -31.97 54.37 17.36
CA PHE A 70 -31.56 53.08 17.88
C PHE A 70 -30.83 52.29 16.80
N PRO A 71 -29.75 51.58 17.12
CA PRO A 71 -29.10 50.68 16.16
C PRO A 71 -30.08 49.59 15.71
N GLU A 72 -30.07 49.27 14.42
CA GLU A 72 -30.88 48.22 13.79
C GLU A 72 -29.96 47.29 12.95
N GLY A 73 -30.45 46.13 12.52
CA GLY A 73 -29.79 45.26 11.54
C GLY A 73 -29.25 43.96 12.15
N ASN A 74 -28.11 43.48 11.64
CA ASN A 74 -27.46 42.29 12.18
C ASN A 74 -26.71 42.65 13.47
N GLN A 75 -27.14 42.10 14.61
CA GLN A 75 -26.57 42.42 15.91
C GLN A 75 -25.09 42.04 16.10
N LYS A 76 -24.56 41.14 15.26
CA LYS A 76 -23.16 40.71 15.30
C LYS A 76 -22.26 41.64 14.46
N LEU A 77 -22.83 42.48 13.60
CA LEU A 77 -22.08 43.54 12.93
C LEU A 77 -21.85 44.71 13.89
N THR A 78 -20.60 44.93 14.27
CA THR A 78 -20.20 46.06 15.12
C THR A 78 -19.19 46.95 14.39
N PRO A 79 -19.43 48.27 14.28
CA PRO A 79 -20.64 49.00 14.71
C PRO A 79 -21.83 48.79 13.76
N ALA A 80 -23.05 48.86 14.30
CA ALA A 80 -24.27 48.93 13.48
C ALA A 80 -24.24 50.16 12.55
N THR A 81 -24.64 49.96 11.29
CA THR A 81 -24.65 50.98 10.24
C THR A 81 -26.04 51.51 9.90
N THR A 82 -27.10 50.86 10.38
CA THR A 82 -28.50 51.25 10.18
C THR A 82 -29.17 51.61 11.50
N PHE A 83 -30.17 52.48 11.44
CA PHE A 83 -30.86 53.02 12.62
C PHE A 83 -32.36 53.09 12.44
N ILE A 84 -33.09 52.80 13.52
CA ILE A 84 -34.54 52.92 13.62
C ILE A 84 -34.91 54.00 14.63
N ASN A 85 -35.97 54.75 14.34
CA ASN A 85 -36.49 55.77 15.25
C ASN A 85 -37.17 55.13 16.47
N GLY A 86 -36.80 55.61 17.66
CA GLY A 86 -37.56 55.37 18.89
C GLY A 86 -38.46 56.54 19.22
N SER A 87 -39.57 56.24 19.89
CA SER A 87 -40.45 57.27 20.44
C SER A 87 -39.92 57.76 21.79
N PHE A 88 -40.13 59.03 22.09
CA PHE A 88 -39.71 59.60 23.37
C PHE A 88 -40.69 60.64 23.89
N GLN A 89 -40.69 60.82 25.21
CA GLN A 89 -41.43 61.84 25.94
C GLN A 89 -40.45 62.64 26.79
N LEU A 90 -40.34 63.93 26.50
CA LEU A 90 -39.54 64.85 27.30
C LEU A 90 -40.22 65.07 28.67
N LYS A 91 -39.46 64.94 29.76
CA LYS A 91 -39.93 65.30 31.11
C LYS A 91 -39.51 66.73 31.47
N ASN A 92 -38.25 67.06 31.20
CA ASN A 92 -37.68 68.41 31.33
C ASN A 92 -36.37 68.48 30.50
N SER A 93 -35.62 69.57 30.58
CA SER A 93 -34.35 69.76 29.83
C SER A 93 -33.23 68.77 30.21
N GLU A 94 -33.40 68.01 31.28
CA GLU A 94 -32.39 67.09 31.83
C GLU A 94 -32.82 65.61 31.77
N GLU A 95 -34.08 65.35 31.43
CA GLU A 95 -34.66 64.00 31.45
C GLU A 95 -35.70 63.77 30.34
N MET A 96 -35.60 62.61 29.70
CA MET A 96 -36.61 62.07 28.79
C MET A 96 -36.83 60.57 29.02
N ILE A 97 -38.04 60.11 28.71
CA ILE A 97 -38.40 58.69 28.66
C ILE A 97 -38.40 58.27 27.21
N VAL A 98 -37.71 57.19 26.87
CA VAL A 98 -37.56 56.68 25.50
C VAL A 98 -38.09 55.26 25.43
N THR A 99 -38.90 54.94 24.44
CA THR A 99 -39.38 53.57 24.17
C THR A 99 -38.43 52.87 23.21
N ILE A 100 -38.00 51.66 23.57
CA ILE A 100 -37.11 50.86 22.74
C ILE A 100 -37.87 50.25 21.55
N PRO A 101 -37.44 50.48 20.30
CA PRO A 101 -38.01 49.82 19.14
C PRO A 101 -37.82 48.30 19.18
N ASP A 102 -38.83 47.56 18.69
CA ASP A 102 -38.82 46.09 18.64
C ASP A 102 -37.68 45.47 17.82
N GLN A 103 -37.11 46.23 16.88
CA GLN A 103 -36.03 45.80 16.00
C GLN A 103 -34.67 46.39 16.40
N CYS A 104 -34.58 47.08 17.55
CA CYS A 104 -33.31 47.63 18.04
C CYS A 104 -32.31 46.51 18.34
N VAL A 105 -31.06 46.57 17.89
CA VAL A 105 -29.97 45.63 18.27
C VAL A 105 -29.07 46.21 19.36
N PRO A 106 -28.19 45.43 20.04
CA PRO A 106 -27.18 46.01 20.91
C PRO A 106 -26.31 47.04 20.19
N GLY A 107 -26.02 48.17 20.84
CA GLY A 107 -25.17 49.22 20.24
C GLY A 107 -25.38 50.61 20.85
N LYS A 108 -24.75 51.64 20.29
CA LYS A 108 -24.83 53.01 20.83
C LYS A 108 -26.17 53.67 20.50
N LEU A 109 -26.80 54.26 21.52
CA LEU A 109 -27.91 55.20 21.38
C LEU A 109 -27.41 56.47 20.69
N ARG A 110 -28.24 57.04 19.81
CA ARG A 110 -27.95 58.31 19.14
C ARG A 110 -29.09 59.29 19.33
N LEU A 111 -28.78 60.55 19.65
CA LEU A 111 -29.74 61.66 19.66
C LEU A 111 -29.41 62.60 18.51
N LEU A 112 -30.35 62.80 17.60
CA LEU A 112 -30.24 63.84 16.59
C LEU A 112 -30.87 65.12 17.16
N THR A 113 -30.16 66.22 17.14
CA THR A 113 -30.62 67.51 17.66
C THR A 113 -31.29 68.35 16.57
N ASN A 114 -32.05 69.37 16.97
CA ASN A 114 -32.70 70.32 16.05
C ASN A 114 -31.71 71.09 15.15
N ASP A 115 -30.47 71.29 15.61
CA ASP A 115 -29.39 71.90 14.82
C ASP A 115 -28.61 70.87 13.96
N GLY A 116 -29.09 69.62 13.87
CA GLY A 116 -28.56 68.59 12.97
C GLY A 116 -27.33 67.85 13.50
N LYS A 117 -26.96 68.00 14.77
CA LYS A 117 -25.84 67.27 15.38
C LYS A 117 -26.30 65.91 15.90
N THR A 118 -25.43 64.91 15.80
CA THR A 118 -25.67 63.58 16.37
C THR A 118 -24.82 63.37 17.62
N ILE A 119 -25.49 63.17 18.76
CA ILE A 119 -24.87 62.84 20.03
C ILE A 119 -24.92 61.32 20.20
N VAL A 120 -23.76 60.69 20.43
CA VAL A 120 -23.63 59.24 20.55
C VAL A 120 -23.40 58.88 22.02
N SER A 121 -24.06 57.85 22.52
CA SER A 121 -23.83 57.38 23.89
C SER A 121 -22.42 56.83 24.10
N ALA A 122 -21.92 56.93 25.33
CA ALA A 122 -20.67 56.29 25.74
C ALA A 122 -20.82 54.77 25.95
N SER A 123 -21.96 54.31 26.47
CA SER A 123 -22.28 52.89 26.71
C SER A 123 -23.18 52.32 25.62
N ASN A 124 -23.18 51.00 25.45
CA ASN A 124 -24.12 50.31 24.55
C ASN A 124 -25.46 50.10 25.26
N ILE A 125 -26.53 50.14 24.49
CA ILE A 125 -27.79 49.48 24.82
C ILE A 125 -27.51 47.97 24.75
N THR A 126 -27.98 47.25 25.77
CA THR A 126 -27.84 45.79 25.88
C THR A 126 -29.19 45.17 26.19
N PHE A 127 -29.42 43.98 25.65
CA PHE A 127 -30.65 43.20 25.83
C PHE A 127 -30.31 41.92 26.60
N SER A 128 -31.28 41.41 27.36
CA SER A 128 -31.18 40.11 28.03
C SER A 128 -32.36 39.25 27.62
N GLU A 129 -32.25 38.65 26.45
CA GLU A 129 -33.32 37.90 25.80
C GLU A 129 -32.78 36.56 25.31
N GLU A 130 -33.46 35.48 25.69
CA GLU A 130 -33.06 34.11 25.36
C GLU A 130 -33.46 33.77 23.93
N ILE A 131 -32.59 33.05 23.22
CA ILE A 131 -32.88 32.47 21.91
C ILE A 131 -34.02 31.45 22.08
N LYS A 132 -35.11 31.63 21.33
CA LYS A 132 -36.24 30.68 21.30
C LYS A 132 -36.47 30.21 19.88
N VAL A 133 -35.94 29.04 19.54
CA VAL A 133 -36.23 28.39 18.26
C VAL A 133 -37.63 27.79 18.32
N VAL A 134 -38.44 28.05 17.29
CA VAL A 134 -39.80 27.50 17.15
C VAL A 134 -39.82 26.38 16.13
N SER A 135 -39.18 26.58 14.97
CA SER A 135 -39.12 25.57 13.93
C SER A 135 -37.94 25.83 12.98
N PHE A 136 -37.62 24.82 12.19
CA PHE A 136 -36.75 24.94 11.04
C PHE A 136 -37.41 24.29 9.82
N SER A 137 -37.02 24.72 8.62
CA SER A 137 -37.51 24.18 7.37
C SER A 137 -36.51 24.42 6.25
N PRO A 138 -36.37 23.49 5.30
CA PRO A 138 -36.98 22.15 5.27
C PRO A 138 -36.34 21.17 6.28
N SER A 139 -37.00 20.03 6.52
CA SER A 139 -36.47 18.95 7.38
C SER A 139 -35.59 17.93 6.63
N SER A 140 -35.62 17.96 5.30
CA SER A 140 -34.73 17.23 4.39
C SER A 140 -34.19 18.24 3.40
N ILE A 141 -32.89 18.26 3.18
CA ILE A 141 -32.24 19.32 2.40
C ILE A 141 -31.01 18.82 1.65
N HIS A 142 -30.81 19.37 0.45
CA HIS A 142 -29.60 19.16 -0.32
C HIS A 142 -28.48 20.10 0.19
N PRO A 143 -27.23 19.64 0.38
CA PRO A 143 -26.12 20.53 0.72
C PRO A 143 -26.00 21.72 -0.24
N GLY A 144 -25.72 22.92 0.28
CA GLY A 144 -25.72 24.16 -0.50
C GLY A 144 -27.07 24.89 -0.60
N ASP A 145 -28.18 24.21 -0.27
CA ASP A 145 -29.49 24.86 -0.16
C ASP A 145 -29.64 25.66 1.15
N ILE A 146 -30.74 26.40 1.24
CA ILE A 146 -31.02 27.33 2.33
C ILE A 146 -31.88 26.65 3.39
N LEU A 147 -31.33 26.56 4.61
CA LEU A 147 -32.05 26.18 5.81
C LEU A 147 -32.60 27.45 6.49
N THR A 148 -33.91 27.49 6.72
CA THR A 148 -34.58 28.58 7.44
C THR A 148 -34.88 28.14 8.88
N ILE A 149 -34.49 28.95 9.85
CA ILE A 149 -34.79 28.73 11.28
C ILE A 149 -35.63 29.91 11.77
N THR A 150 -36.78 29.63 12.35
CA THR A 150 -37.72 30.64 12.85
C THR A 150 -37.89 30.55 14.35
N GLY A 151 -38.26 31.67 14.96
CA GLY A 151 -38.54 31.73 16.38
C GLY A 151 -38.65 33.14 16.92
N GLU A 152 -38.23 33.32 18.16
CA GLU A 152 -38.17 34.60 18.84
C GLU A 152 -36.72 34.85 19.29
N TYR A 153 -36.21 36.04 18.97
CA TYR A 153 -34.82 36.43 19.22
C TYR A 153 -33.76 35.51 18.57
N VAL A 154 -34.10 34.86 17.45
CA VAL A 154 -33.18 33.95 16.73
C VAL A 154 -31.98 34.67 16.12
N TRP A 155 -32.05 35.99 15.91
CA TRP A 155 -30.87 36.78 15.56
C TRP A 155 -29.73 36.76 16.59
N ASN A 156 -30.00 36.36 17.84
CA ASN A 156 -29.00 36.28 18.90
C ASN A 156 -28.09 35.07 18.66
N ILE A 157 -28.47 34.16 17.76
CA ILE A 157 -27.64 33.06 17.30
C ILE A 157 -26.37 33.63 16.67
N GLY A 158 -25.22 33.31 17.28
CA GLY A 158 -23.89 33.58 16.74
C GLY A 158 -23.41 32.47 15.81
N GLN A 159 -23.88 31.24 16.00
CA GLN A 159 -23.44 30.07 15.22
C GLN A 159 -24.57 29.05 15.08
N VAL A 160 -24.72 28.49 13.88
CA VAL A 160 -25.47 27.24 13.65
C VAL A 160 -24.45 26.12 13.52
N VAL A 161 -24.63 25.05 14.31
CA VAL A 161 -23.71 23.93 14.39
C VAL A 161 -24.44 22.68 13.91
N PHE A 162 -24.06 22.20 12.74
CA PHE A 162 -24.50 20.93 12.16
C PHE A 162 -23.74 19.76 12.81
N TYR A 163 -24.23 18.55 12.56
CA TYR A 163 -23.63 17.32 13.06
C TYR A 163 -22.11 17.24 12.80
N ASN A 164 -21.37 16.65 13.74
CA ASN A 164 -19.90 16.59 13.73
C ASN A 164 -19.20 17.97 13.65
N HIS A 165 -19.79 18.99 14.27
CA HIS A 165 -19.14 20.30 14.47
C HIS A 165 -18.87 21.08 13.17
N VAL A 166 -19.74 20.90 12.17
CA VAL A 166 -19.73 21.75 10.96
C VAL A 166 -20.47 23.05 11.29
N ILE A 167 -19.77 24.19 11.27
CA ILE A 167 -20.28 25.46 11.80
C ILE A 167 -20.53 26.48 10.68
N VAL A 168 -21.66 27.19 10.78
CA VAL A 168 -21.92 28.42 10.04
C VAL A 168 -22.01 29.58 11.03
N ASN A 169 -21.15 30.59 10.87
CA ASN A 169 -21.13 31.76 11.73
C ASN A 169 -22.18 32.79 11.29
N ALA A 170 -22.62 33.64 12.21
CA ALA A 170 -23.63 34.67 11.96
C ALA A 170 -23.24 35.72 10.90
N GLU A 171 -21.95 35.84 10.59
CA GLU A 171 -21.44 36.66 9.48
C GLU A 171 -21.76 36.07 8.10
N ASP A 172 -21.93 34.74 8.02
CA ASP A 172 -22.25 33.99 6.80
C ASP A 172 -23.76 33.72 6.65
N PHE A 173 -24.58 34.24 7.56
CA PHE A 173 -26.03 34.10 7.47
C PHE A 173 -26.57 34.90 6.29
N ILE A 174 -27.41 34.27 5.48
CA ILE A 174 -28.07 34.87 4.31
C ILE A 174 -29.11 35.90 4.77
N LYS A 175 -29.80 35.57 5.87
CA LYS A 175 -30.79 36.43 6.51
C LYS A 175 -30.61 36.34 8.02
N ASN A 176 -30.69 37.48 8.69
CA ASN A 176 -30.59 37.56 10.13
C ASN A 176 -31.55 38.61 10.69
N THR A 177 -32.71 38.15 11.17
CA THR A 177 -33.77 39.00 11.73
C THR A 177 -34.24 38.44 13.07
N ARG A 178 -34.96 39.25 13.86
CA ARG A 178 -35.47 38.85 15.17
C ARG A 178 -36.18 37.49 15.16
N ASN A 179 -36.95 37.20 14.11
CA ASN A 179 -37.82 36.04 14.05
C ASN A 179 -37.38 34.97 13.04
N GLU A 180 -36.37 35.25 12.23
CA GLU A 180 -35.93 34.35 11.16
C GLU A 180 -34.44 34.53 10.87
N ILE A 181 -33.72 33.41 10.83
CA ILE A 181 -32.39 33.32 10.23
C ILE A 181 -32.40 32.35 9.05
N GLN A 182 -31.56 32.60 8.06
CA GLN A 182 -31.34 31.69 6.93
C GLN A 182 -29.85 31.42 6.79
N VAL A 183 -29.48 30.14 6.68
CA VAL A 183 -28.11 29.69 6.50
C VAL A 183 -28.01 28.80 5.28
N ARG A 184 -26.89 28.87 4.56
CA ARG A 184 -26.55 27.89 3.54
C ARG A 184 -26.02 26.64 4.23
N VAL A 185 -26.60 25.48 3.93
CA VAL A 185 -26.11 24.20 4.47
C VAL A 185 -24.72 23.92 3.89
N PRO A 186 -23.68 23.70 4.71
CA PRO A 186 -22.34 23.41 4.19
C PRO A 186 -22.27 22.09 3.43
N MET A 187 -21.36 21.99 2.45
CA MET A 187 -21.18 20.78 1.64
C MET A 187 -20.67 19.58 2.46
N GLU A 188 -20.04 19.87 3.59
CA GLU A 188 -19.48 18.89 4.52
C GLU A 188 -20.52 18.36 5.52
N ALA A 189 -21.71 18.96 5.57
CA ALA A 189 -22.75 18.60 6.52
C ALA A 189 -23.29 17.17 6.27
N LYS A 190 -23.76 16.53 7.35
CA LYS A 190 -24.33 15.18 7.35
C LYS A 190 -25.66 15.17 8.08
N THR A 191 -26.50 14.17 7.78
CA THR A 191 -27.70 13.89 8.58
C THR A 191 -27.34 13.82 10.06
N GLY A 192 -28.12 14.52 10.87
CA GLY A 192 -27.95 14.50 12.32
C GLY A 192 -28.50 15.75 13.01
N ASP A 193 -28.12 15.88 14.27
CA ASP A 193 -28.61 16.98 15.11
C ASP A 193 -27.99 18.31 14.68
N VAL A 194 -28.86 19.31 14.54
CA VAL A 194 -28.51 20.71 14.34
C VAL A 194 -28.79 21.45 15.64
N THR A 195 -27.81 22.23 16.07
CA THR A 195 -27.87 23.07 17.25
C THR A 195 -27.49 24.50 16.91
N CYS A 196 -27.80 25.43 17.79
CA CYS A 196 -27.35 26.81 17.66
C CYS A 196 -26.88 27.35 19.01
N ASN A 197 -26.06 28.38 18.97
CA ASN A 197 -25.65 29.08 20.18
C ASN A 197 -25.34 30.56 19.89
N ASP A 198 -25.10 31.33 20.96
CA ASP A 198 -24.89 32.79 20.88
C ASP A 198 -23.47 33.19 20.47
N GLY A 199 -22.55 32.24 20.29
CA GLY A 199 -21.14 32.47 19.94
C GLY A 199 -20.30 33.06 21.07
N SER A 200 -20.75 32.96 22.33
CA SER A 200 -19.98 33.39 23.51
C SER A 200 -18.85 32.42 23.88
N ASP A 201 -17.93 32.85 24.75
CA ASP A 201 -16.91 31.97 25.32
C ASP A 201 -17.58 30.96 26.28
N ASN A 202 -17.62 29.67 25.88
CA ASN A 202 -18.38 28.57 26.51
C ASN A 202 -19.91 28.66 26.26
N PRO A 203 -20.33 28.58 25.00
CA PRO A 203 -21.72 28.79 24.66
C PRO A 203 -22.58 27.56 25.04
N VAL A 204 -23.83 27.80 25.44
CA VAL A 204 -24.82 26.74 25.65
C VAL A 204 -25.48 26.41 24.30
N ASN A 205 -25.35 25.16 23.85
CA ASN A 205 -26.00 24.71 22.62
C ASN A 205 -27.50 24.48 22.85
N ILE A 206 -28.31 25.12 22.02
CA ILE A 206 -29.76 24.99 21.94
C ILE A 206 -30.08 24.06 20.78
N ALA A 207 -30.79 22.97 21.06
CA ALA A 207 -31.22 22.04 20.02
C ALA A 207 -32.23 22.71 19.09
N ILE A 208 -32.00 22.60 17.78
CA ILE A 208 -32.95 23.00 16.74
C ILE A 208 -33.79 21.78 16.34
N GLY A 209 -33.12 20.66 16.07
CA GLY A 209 -33.74 19.40 15.68
C GLY A 209 -32.79 18.52 14.90
N ASN A 210 -33.32 17.41 14.38
CA ASN A 210 -32.58 16.50 13.52
C ASN A 210 -32.87 16.84 12.05
N LEU A 211 -31.82 17.07 11.26
CA LEU A 211 -31.91 17.46 9.85
C LEU A 211 -31.46 16.29 8.98
N GLU A 212 -32.30 15.88 8.04
CA GLU A 212 -31.93 14.92 7.00
C GLU A 212 -31.18 15.66 5.89
N ILE A 213 -30.00 15.15 5.52
CA ILE A 213 -29.16 15.74 4.48
C ILE A 213 -28.97 14.71 3.39
N ASP A 214 -29.22 15.15 2.15
CA ASP A 214 -29.03 14.30 0.97
C ASP A 214 -27.59 13.79 0.90
N ALA A 215 -27.45 12.51 0.58
CA ALA A 215 -26.17 11.85 0.38
C ALA A 215 -26.10 11.27 -1.04
N ALA A 216 -24.91 11.31 -1.64
CA ALA A 216 -24.65 10.69 -2.93
C ALA A 216 -24.90 9.18 -2.84
N GLN A 217 -25.65 8.65 -3.81
CA GLN A 217 -25.89 7.21 -3.93
C GLN A 217 -25.73 6.78 -5.38
N ALA A 218 -24.69 6.00 -5.65
CA ALA A 218 -24.50 5.35 -6.93
C ALA A 218 -25.32 4.05 -6.97
N THR A 219 -26.11 3.87 -8.04
CA THR A 219 -27.03 2.73 -8.20
C THR A 219 -26.67 1.83 -9.38
N GLY A 220 -25.84 2.31 -10.31
CA GLY A 220 -25.47 1.53 -11.49
C GLY A 220 -24.33 2.14 -12.29
N VAL A 221 -23.88 1.36 -13.28
CA VAL A 221 -22.85 1.75 -14.24
C VAL A 221 -23.30 1.29 -15.64
N SER A 222 -23.06 2.12 -16.66
CA SER A 222 -23.48 1.86 -18.04
C SER A 222 -22.89 0.58 -18.63
N ASN A 223 -21.67 0.21 -18.20
CA ASN A 223 -21.00 -1.02 -18.57
C ASN A 223 -20.22 -1.56 -17.36
N ALA A 224 -20.59 -2.72 -16.85
CA ALA A 224 -19.89 -3.38 -15.74
C ALA A 224 -18.62 -4.12 -16.19
N ASN A 225 -18.42 -4.27 -17.51
CA ASN A 225 -17.27 -4.92 -18.13
C ASN A 225 -16.57 -3.99 -19.14
N PRO A 226 -16.11 -2.78 -18.72
CA PRO A 226 -15.57 -1.80 -19.64
C PRO A 226 -14.16 -2.13 -20.11
N GLU A 227 -13.81 -1.64 -21.29
CA GLU A 227 -12.44 -1.59 -21.78
C GLU A 227 -11.61 -0.49 -21.10
N PHE A 228 -10.29 -0.63 -21.13
CA PHE A 228 -9.39 0.43 -20.69
C PHE A 228 -9.55 1.67 -21.58
N GLY A 229 -9.67 2.84 -20.97
CA GLY A 229 -9.91 4.10 -21.69
C GLY A 229 -11.34 4.29 -22.17
N GLU A 230 -12.25 3.31 -21.94
CA GLU A 230 -13.67 3.48 -22.21
C GLU A 230 -14.27 4.54 -21.27
N THR A 231 -15.14 5.38 -21.81
CA THR A 231 -15.93 6.30 -21.00
C THR A 231 -17.20 5.59 -20.54
N ILE A 232 -17.38 5.50 -19.23
CA ILE A 232 -18.56 4.92 -18.60
C ILE A 232 -19.39 6.01 -17.90
N THR A 233 -20.68 5.74 -17.74
CA THR A 233 -21.60 6.57 -16.98
C THR A 233 -22.02 5.84 -15.72
N ILE A 234 -21.76 6.45 -14.56
CA ILE A 234 -22.26 6.01 -13.25
C ILE A 234 -23.59 6.73 -13.01
N THR A 235 -24.65 5.99 -12.71
CA THR A 235 -25.99 6.54 -12.43
C THR A 235 -26.31 6.48 -10.96
N GLY A 236 -27.12 7.42 -10.47
CA GLY A 236 -27.41 7.54 -9.06
C GLY A 236 -28.33 8.71 -8.71
N GLU A 237 -28.31 9.09 -7.43
CA GLU A 237 -28.96 10.28 -6.90
C GLU A 237 -27.93 11.13 -6.13
N ASN A 238 -28.08 12.46 -6.17
CA ASN A 238 -27.21 13.44 -5.51
C ASN A 238 -25.70 13.26 -5.81
N LEU A 239 -25.37 12.83 -7.03
CA LEU A 239 -24.00 12.58 -7.47
C LEU A 239 -23.20 13.88 -7.67
N ASP A 240 -23.86 15.03 -7.75
CA ASP A 240 -23.24 16.35 -7.73
C ASP A 240 -22.51 16.66 -6.41
N LEU A 241 -22.80 15.92 -5.34
CA LEU A 241 -22.07 15.98 -4.08
C LEU A 241 -20.70 15.29 -4.12
N VAL A 242 -20.42 14.47 -5.14
CA VAL A 242 -19.16 13.72 -5.27
C VAL A 242 -18.01 14.67 -5.64
N THR A 243 -16.91 14.57 -4.90
CA THR A 243 -15.70 15.40 -5.09
C THR A 243 -14.49 14.60 -5.59
N SER A 244 -14.49 13.27 -5.43
CA SER A 244 -13.42 12.40 -5.93
C SER A 244 -13.94 11.01 -6.29
N ILE A 245 -13.29 10.38 -7.27
CA ILE A 245 -13.55 9.01 -7.70
C ILE A 245 -12.24 8.25 -7.76
N ASP A 246 -12.20 7.10 -7.08
CA ASP A 246 -11.06 6.19 -7.06
C ASP A 246 -11.44 4.89 -7.73
N PHE A 247 -10.66 4.52 -8.73
CA PHE A 247 -10.69 3.20 -9.34
C PHE A 247 -9.70 2.28 -8.60
N PRO A 248 -9.89 0.95 -8.65
CA PRO A 248 -8.94 0.02 -8.06
C PRO A 248 -7.50 0.26 -8.59
N ALA A 249 -6.57 0.58 -7.68
CA ALA A 249 -5.17 0.93 -7.96
C ALA A 249 -4.94 2.27 -8.69
N VAL A 250 -5.97 3.10 -8.90
CA VAL A 250 -5.85 4.45 -9.49
C VAL A 250 -6.79 5.43 -8.77
N GLU A 251 -6.21 6.32 -7.98
CA GLU A 251 -6.95 7.33 -7.20
C GLU A 251 -7.15 8.64 -7.98
N ASN A 252 -8.11 9.46 -7.56
CA ASN A 252 -8.39 10.82 -8.01
C ASN A 252 -8.56 10.94 -9.54
N VAL A 253 -9.40 10.09 -10.11
CA VAL A 253 -9.71 10.10 -11.54
C VAL A 253 -10.59 11.28 -11.88
N ASN A 254 -10.31 11.97 -12.98
CA ASN A 254 -11.13 13.07 -13.47
C ASN A 254 -12.50 12.56 -13.96
N PHE A 255 -13.56 13.29 -13.62
CA PHE A 255 -14.93 12.97 -14.00
C PHE A 255 -15.74 14.24 -14.27
N GLU A 256 -16.87 14.08 -14.93
CA GLU A 256 -17.84 15.13 -15.18
C GLU A 256 -19.19 14.73 -14.59
N THR A 257 -19.77 15.56 -13.73
CA THR A 257 -21.10 15.34 -13.17
C THR A 257 -22.15 16.06 -14.00
N ALA A 258 -23.26 15.37 -14.29
CA ALA A 258 -24.41 15.98 -14.95
C ALA A 258 -25.07 17.03 -14.04
N ALA A 259 -25.61 18.08 -14.65
CA ALA A 259 -26.21 19.21 -13.93
C ALA A 259 -27.45 18.84 -13.08
N ASP A 260 -28.08 17.70 -13.35
CA ASP A 260 -29.20 17.18 -12.58
C ASP A 260 -28.78 16.33 -11.37
N GLY A 261 -27.48 16.10 -11.18
CA GLY A 261 -26.93 15.30 -10.09
C GLY A 261 -27.23 13.80 -10.21
N LYS A 262 -27.69 13.30 -11.36
CA LYS A 262 -28.11 11.90 -11.52
C LYS A 262 -27.12 11.00 -12.23
N SER A 263 -26.09 11.59 -12.84
CA SER A 263 -25.07 10.82 -13.53
C SER A 263 -23.69 11.46 -13.47
N ILE A 264 -22.66 10.61 -13.48
CA ILE A 264 -21.27 11.00 -13.61
C ILE A 264 -20.67 10.26 -14.82
N THR A 265 -20.00 10.99 -15.70
CA THR A 265 -19.22 10.44 -16.80
C THR A 265 -17.74 10.40 -16.40
N VAL A 266 -17.10 9.24 -16.54
CA VAL A 266 -15.71 9.02 -16.14
C VAL A 266 -15.02 8.06 -17.11
N GLN A 267 -13.74 8.32 -17.39
CA GLN A 267 -12.92 7.44 -18.23
C GLN A 267 -12.25 6.36 -17.39
N VAL A 268 -12.40 5.09 -17.78
CA VAL A 268 -11.75 3.96 -17.10
C VAL A 268 -10.23 4.07 -17.26
N PRO A 269 -9.45 4.19 -16.17
CA PRO A 269 -8.00 4.35 -16.26
C PRO A 269 -7.30 3.13 -16.85
N ALA A 270 -6.25 3.35 -17.64
CA ALA A 270 -5.51 2.27 -18.33
C ALA A 270 -4.78 1.27 -17.39
N ASN A 271 -4.51 1.69 -16.14
CA ASN A 271 -3.78 0.89 -15.15
C ASN A 271 -4.67 0.42 -13.98
N THR A 272 -5.99 0.53 -14.10
CA THR A 272 -6.92 0.01 -13.08
C THR A 272 -6.94 -1.51 -13.09
N ILE A 273 -7.37 -2.11 -11.99
CA ILE A 273 -7.74 -3.53 -11.93
C ILE A 273 -9.25 -3.68 -11.72
N SER A 274 -9.75 -4.92 -11.82
CA SER A 274 -11.15 -5.23 -11.52
C SER A 274 -11.43 -5.03 -10.03
N GLY A 275 -12.61 -4.51 -9.70
CA GLY A 275 -12.99 -4.25 -8.31
C GLY A 275 -13.97 -3.10 -8.16
N THR A 276 -13.95 -2.51 -6.96
CA THR A 276 -14.88 -1.47 -6.53
C THR A 276 -14.34 -0.09 -6.89
N VAL A 277 -15.12 0.67 -7.65
CA VAL A 277 -14.92 2.11 -7.89
C VAL A 277 -15.62 2.86 -6.76
N VAL A 278 -14.88 3.67 -6.01
CA VAL A 278 -15.35 4.41 -4.84
C VAL A 278 -15.56 5.87 -5.22
N LEU A 279 -16.70 6.44 -4.85
CA LEU A 279 -17.03 7.85 -5.03
C LEU A 279 -17.14 8.48 -3.65
N THR A 280 -16.42 9.57 -3.41
CA THR A 280 -16.37 10.25 -2.11
C THR A 280 -16.94 11.66 -2.24
N SER A 281 -17.84 12.04 -1.34
CA SER A 281 -18.45 13.38 -1.28
C SER A 281 -17.67 14.34 -0.36
N ALA A 282 -17.96 15.65 -0.42
CA ALA A 282 -17.35 16.66 0.46
C ALA A 282 -17.58 16.39 1.96
N SER A 283 -18.71 15.76 2.31
CA SER A 283 -18.98 15.27 3.68
C SER A 283 -18.05 14.12 4.10
N GLY A 284 -17.32 13.50 3.17
CA GLY A 284 -16.53 12.30 3.41
C GLY A 284 -17.36 11.01 3.48
N LEU A 285 -18.65 11.06 3.11
CA LEU A 285 -19.44 9.86 2.85
C LEU A 285 -19.02 9.24 1.50
N THR A 286 -19.16 7.92 1.40
CA THR A 286 -18.75 7.17 0.21
C THR A 286 -19.89 6.32 -0.34
N THR A 287 -19.98 6.23 -1.67
CA THR A 287 -20.80 5.26 -2.40
C THR A 287 -19.92 4.54 -3.43
N SER A 288 -20.40 3.44 -4.02
CA SER A 288 -19.55 2.65 -4.93
C SER A 288 -20.30 1.89 -6.00
N VAL A 289 -19.59 1.56 -7.09
CA VAL A 289 -20.02 0.59 -8.11
C VAL A 289 -18.90 -0.42 -8.35
N ASN A 290 -19.20 -1.59 -8.92
CA ASN A 290 -18.19 -2.59 -9.26
C ASN A 290 -18.01 -2.67 -10.78
N ILE A 291 -16.76 -2.85 -11.20
CA ILE A 291 -16.39 -3.09 -12.60
C ILE A 291 -15.46 -4.30 -12.71
N THR A 292 -15.47 -4.94 -13.88
CA THR A 292 -14.56 -6.02 -14.24
C THR A 292 -13.87 -5.67 -15.55
N VAL A 293 -12.61 -5.28 -15.49
CA VAL A 293 -11.80 -4.93 -16.68
C VAL A 293 -11.12 -6.18 -17.26
N PRO A 294 -10.77 -6.18 -18.55
CA PRO A 294 -10.19 -7.34 -19.24
C PRO A 294 -8.72 -7.59 -18.84
N LEU A 295 -8.53 -8.24 -17.70
CA LEU A 295 -7.22 -8.69 -17.20
C LEU A 295 -6.82 -10.04 -17.81
N ALA A 296 -5.52 -10.23 -18.00
CA ALA A 296 -4.92 -11.44 -18.51
C ALA A 296 -4.94 -12.57 -17.48
N THR A 297 -5.23 -13.79 -17.91
CA THR A 297 -5.12 -14.98 -17.05
C THR A 297 -4.29 -16.06 -17.73
N VAL A 298 -3.58 -16.87 -16.94
CA VAL A 298 -2.84 -18.04 -17.45
C VAL A 298 -3.61 -19.31 -17.09
N SER A 299 -3.73 -20.22 -18.04
CA SER A 299 -4.40 -21.53 -17.86
C SER A 299 -3.45 -22.71 -17.96
N SER A 300 -2.35 -22.60 -18.71
CA SER A 300 -1.31 -23.64 -18.78
C SER A 300 -0.02 -23.14 -19.42
N THR A 301 1.08 -23.80 -19.10
CA THR A 301 2.41 -23.59 -19.67
C THR A 301 2.95 -24.93 -20.16
N SER A 302 3.59 -24.95 -21.32
CA SER A 302 4.19 -26.17 -21.86
C SER A 302 5.35 -25.86 -22.81
N PRO A 303 6.46 -26.62 -22.74
CA PRO A 303 6.80 -27.61 -21.70
C PRO A 303 7.17 -26.96 -20.36
N VAL A 304 7.15 -27.74 -19.27
CA VAL A 304 7.47 -27.27 -17.90
C VAL A 304 8.59 -28.05 -17.22
N LYS A 305 9.07 -29.14 -17.84
CA LYS A 305 10.14 -30.00 -17.29
C LYS A 305 11.19 -30.29 -18.34
N ASP A 306 12.43 -30.46 -17.88
CA ASP A 306 13.61 -30.73 -18.69
C ASP A 306 13.77 -29.76 -19.87
N VAL A 307 13.41 -28.48 -19.63
CA VAL A 307 13.42 -27.45 -20.66
C VAL A 307 14.85 -27.04 -20.99
N LYS A 308 15.19 -26.99 -22.27
CA LYS A 308 16.52 -26.60 -22.74
C LYS A 308 16.51 -25.23 -23.39
N ALA A 309 17.65 -24.53 -23.34
CA ALA A 309 17.85 -23.32 -24.13
C ALA A 309 17.57 -23.59 -25.62
N GLY A 310 16.97 -22.62 -26.31
CA GLY A 310 16.51 -22.75 -27.69
C GLY A 310 15.17 -23.47 -27.88
N GLN A 311 14.58 -24.05 -26.82
CA GLN A 311 13.24 -24.64 -26.88
C GLN A 311 12.16 -23.57 -26.85
N THR A 312 11.03 -23.80 -27.54
CA THR A 312 9.88 -22.88 -27.48
C THR A 312 8.99 -23.23 -26.29
N ILE A 313 8.70 -22.23 -25.44
CA ILE A 313 7.65 -22.30 -24.43
C ILE A 313 6.35 -21.73 -24.99
N THR A 314 5.23 -22.39 -24.67
CA THR A 314 3.88 -21.93 -24.95
C THR A 314 3.10 -21.74 -23.66
N ILE A 315 2.62 -20.52 -23.43
CA ILE A 315 1.71 -20.16 -22.33
C ILE A 315 0.33 -19.91 -22.93
N LYS A 316 -0.70 -20.57 -22.41
CA LYS A 316 -2.10 -20.38 -22.81
C LYS A 316 -2.88 -19.64 -21.73
N GLY A 317 -3.92 -18.93 -22.13
CA GLY A 317 -4.64 -18.04 -21.23
C GLY A 317 -5.79 -17.28 -21.87
N THR A 318 -6.19 -16.19 -21.25
CA THR A 318 -7.13 -15.19 -21.79
C THR A 318 -6.50 -13.80 -21.75
N ASN A 319 -6.90 -12.92 -22.66
CA ASN A 319 -6.40 -11.54 -22.81
C ASN A 319 -4.86 -11.42 -22.85
N LEU A 320 -4.16 -12.46 -23.31
CA LEU A 320 -2.69 -12.49 -23.33
C LEU A 320 -2.07 -11.55 -24.36
N ASP A 321 -2.85 -11.07 -25.33
CA ASP A 321 -2.44 -10.04 -26.29
C ASP A 321 -2.12 -8.69 -25.61
N ARG A 322 -2.62 -8.49 -24.40
CA ARG A 322 -2.43 -7.28 -23.59
C ARG A 322 -1.12 -7.27 -22.80
N ILE A 323 -0.41 -8.40 -22.72
CA ILE A 323 0.88 -8.48 -22.01
C ILE A 323 1.92 -7.61 -22.72
N THR A 324 2.57 -6.72 -21.98
CA THR A 324 3.57 -5.79 -22.50
C THR A 324 4.97 -6.37 -22.50
N HIS A 325 5.32 -7.13 -21.47
CA HIS A 325 6.62 -7.77 -21.33
C HIS A 325 6.57 -8.99 -20.39
N LEU A 326 7.62 -9.80 -20.47
CA LEU A 326 7.86 -10.93 -19.59
C LEU A 326 9.03 -10.63 -18.66
N THR A 327 8.99 -11.19 -17.45
CA THR A 327 10.18 -11.35 -16.59
C THR A 327 10.49 -12.83 -16.53
N LEU A 328 11.67 -13.22 -17.02
CA LEU A 328 12.11 -14.61 -17.06
C LEU A 328 12.95 -14.94 -15.81
N PRO A 329 12.85 -16.17 -15.28
CA PRO A 329 13.64 -16.59 -14.12
C PRO A 329 15.15 -16.54 -14.41
N ALA A 330 15.90 -16.00 -13.44
CA ALA A 330 17.34 -15.75 -13.52
C ALA A 330 17.81 -14.79 -14.64
N ILE A 331 16.88 -14.05 -15.26
CA ILE A 331 17.18 -12.99 -16.24
C ILE A 331 16.69 -11.66 -15.69
N ASP A 332 17.62 -10.78 -15.30
CA ASP A 332 17.29 -9.48 -14.70
C ASP A 332 16.78 -8.44 -15.73
N ALA A 333 16.88 -8.74 -17.03
CA ALA A 333 16.44 -7.86 -18.09
C ALA A 333 14.94 -8.04 -18.43
N ILE A 334 14.26 -6.94 -18.77
CA ILE A 334 12.91 -6.97 -19.32
C ILE A 334 12.92 -7.75 -20.64
N TRP A 335 12.08 -8.77 -20.74
CA TRP A 335 12.01 -9.64 -21.91
C TRP A 335 10.85 -9.25 -22.82
N THR A 336 11.17 -8.81 -24.04
CA THR A 336 10.18 -8.39 -25.05
C THR A 336 10.17 -9.27 -26.31
N ASP A 337 11.06 -10.26 -26.40
CA ASP A 337 11.14 -11.16 -27.56
C ASP A 337 10.21 -12.37 -27.40
N PHE A 338 8.93 -12.14 -27.68
CA PHE A 338 7.88 -13.16 -27.65
C PHE A 338 6.76 -12.80 -28.63
N THR A 339 6.00 -13.80 -29.04
CA THR A 339 4.80 -13.61 -29.86
C THR A 339 3.56 -13.83 -29.02
N LYS A 340 2.50 -13.04 -29.26
CA LYS A 340 1.27 -13.07 -28.47
C LYS A 340 0.01 -13.02 -29.34
N THR A 341 -1.03 -13.69 -28.87
CA THR A 341 -2.42 -13.58 -29.29
C THR A 341 -3.29 -13.48 -28.04
N ALA A 342 -4.60 -13.26 -28.18
CA ALA A 342 -5.48 -13.16 -27.02
C ALA A 342 -5.49 -14.41 -26.12
N THR A 343 -5.10 -15.58 -26.66
CA THR A 343 -5.15 -16.86 -25.95
C THR A 343 -3.81 -17.55 -25.77
N GLN A 344 -2.72 -16.99 -26.34
CA GLN A 344 -1.42 -17.65 -26.33
C GLN A 344 -0.25 -16.66 -26.35
N ILE A 345 0.79 -16.96 -25.58
CA ILE A 345 2.13 -16.37 -25.69
C ILE A 345 3.13 -17.48 -25.99
N THR A 346 4.09 -17.22 -26.87
CA THR A 346 5.24 -18.11 -27.09
C THR A 346 6.55 -17.34 -27.12
N PHE A 347 7.59 -17.91 -26.54
CA PHE A 347 8.95 -17.37 -26.57
C PHE A 347 9.97 -18.51 -26.65
N ILE A 348 11.18 -18.20 -27.14
CA ILE A 348 12.30 -19.13 -27.18
C ILE A 348 13.08 -18.97 -25.88
N VAL A 349 13.37 -20.08 -25.21
CA VAL A 349 14.12 -20.10 -23.95
C VAL A 349 15.53 -19.56 -24.18
N PRO A 350 15.91 -18.42 -23.57
CA PRO A 350 17.25 -17.88 -23.74
C PRO A 350 18.29 -18.65 -22.93
N GLU A 351 19.55 -18.45 -23.29
CA GLU A 351 20.68 -18.86 -22.46
C GLU A 351 20.62 -18.17 -21.09
N GLY A 352 20.94 -18.91 -20.03
CA GLY A 352 20.94 -18.40 -18.65
C GLY A 352 19.57 -18.36 -17.97
N MET A 353 18.47 -18.70 -18.66
CA MET A 353 17.17 -18.88 -17.99
C MET A 353 17.28 -20.00 -16.96
N GLY A 354 16.85 -19.72 -15.73
CA GLY A 354 16.86 -20.66 -14.61
C GLY A 354 15.51 -21.32 -14.37
N ASP A 355 15.45 -22.16 -13.33
CA ASP A 355 14.19 -22.72 -12.85
C ASP A 355 13.30 -21.61 -12.26
N GLY A 356 12.00 -21.64 -12.56
CA GLY A 356 11.05 -20.70 -11.98
C GLY A 356 9.83 -20.44 -12.85
N LYS A 357 8.99 -19.50 -12.40
CA LYS A 357 7.83 -19.04 -13.17
C LYS A 357 8.21 -17.84 -14.02
N VAL A 358 7.54 -17.70 -15.16
CA VAL A 358 7.57 -16.48 -15.96
C VAL A 358 6.49 -15.54 -15.43
N ILE A 359 6.86 -14.27 -15.20
CA ILE A 359 5.90 -13.22 -14.83
C ILE A 359 5.49 -12.50 -16.11
N LEU A 360 4.19 -12.52 -16.42
CA LEU A 360 3.58 -11.84 -17.55
C LEU A 360 3.01 -10.51 -17.07
N VAL A 361 3.58 -9.39 -17.50
CA VAL A 361 3.19 -8.06 -17.03
C VAL A 361 2.24 -7.42 -18.04
N GLN A 362 1.01 -7.12 -17.62
CA GLN A 362 0.05 -6.40 -18.45
C GLN A 362 0.25 -4.89 -18.32
N HIS A 363 0.31 -4.37 -17.09
CA HIS A 363 0.61 -2.98 -16.77
C HIS A 363 1.18 -2.86 -15.35
N GLY A 364 1.55 -1.65 -14.92
CA GLY A 364 2.27 -1.42 -13.64
C GLY A 364 1.57 -1.90 -12.36
N ASN A 365 0.25 -2.17 -12.42
CA ASN A 365 -0.55 -2.63 -11.29
C ASN A 365 -1.05 -4.08 -11.46
N TYR A 366 -0.72 -4.76 -12.57
CA TYR A 366 -1.19 -6.11 -12.83
C TYR A 366 -0.21 -6.98 -13.61
N SER A 367 0.05 -8.16 -13.04
CA SER A 367 0.79 -9.25 -13.67
C SER A 367 0.17 -10.59 -13.29
N VAL A 368 0.42 -11.60 -14.13
CA VAL A 368 0.04 -13.00 -13.88
C VAL A 368 1.25 -13.90 -14.06
N GLU A 369 1.33 -15.00 -13.32
CA GLU A 369 2.45 -15.94 -13.40
C GLU A 369 2.11 -17.17 -14.26
N SER A 370 3.13 -17.74 -14.90
CA SER A 370 3.05 -19.05 -15.56
C SER A 370 3.10 -20.21 -14.55
N ASP A 371 2.97 -21.45 -15.06
CA ASP A 371 3.40 -22.62 -14.29
C ASP A 371 4.94 -22.59 -14.13
N LYS A 372 5.46 -23.27 -13.10
CA LYS A 372 6.90 -23.36 -12.87
C LYS A 372 7.57 -24.17 -13.98
N ILE A 373 8.59 -23.58 -14.61
CA ILE A 373 9.44 -24.22 -15.61
C ILE A 373 10.70 -24.74 -14.90
N SER A 374 11.02 -26.01 -15.12
CA SER A 374 12.27 -26.64 -14.68
C SER A 374 13.18 -26.85 -15.88
N MET A 375 14.35 -26.23 -15.82
CA MET A 375 15.40 -26.34 -16.82
C MET A 375 16.09 -27.69 -16.71
N TYR A 376 16.54 -28.20 -17.85
CA TYR A 376 17.34 -29.41 -17.89
C TYR A 376 18.66 -29.20 -17.14
N SER A 377 18.97 -30.12 -16.22
CA SER A 377 20.29 -30.21 -15.57
C SER A 377 20.82 -31.63 -15.63
N GLU A 378 22.11 -31.79 -15.96
CA GLU A 378 22.77 -33.11 -15.90
C GLU A 378 22.95 -33.54 -14.44
N ALA A 379 22.85 -34.85 -14.17
CA ALA A 379 23.16 -35.40 -12.85
C ALA A 379 24.62 -35.09 -12.49
N PRO A 380 24.94 -34.82 -11.21
CA PRO A 380 26.30 -34.50 -10.82
C PRO A 380 27.23 -35.69 -11.09
N GLU A 381 28.38 -35.41 -11.70
CA GLU A 381 29.41 -36.40 -12.02
C GLU A 381 30.73 -36.04 -11.34
N THR A 382 31.46 -37.05 -10.88
CA THR A 382 32.83 -36.90 -10.40
C THR A 382 33.79 -37.12 -11.56
N VAL A 383 34.66 -36.13 -11.82
CA VAL A 383 35.75 -36.29 -12.79
C VAL A 383 36.79 -37.23 -12.23
N ILE A 384 36.99 -38.38 -12.87
CA ILE A 384 38.01 -39.36 -12.50
C ILE A 384 39.25 -39.25 -13.39
N TRP A 385 39.12 -38.64 -14.57
CA TRP A 385 40.22 -38.30 -15.44
C TRP A 385 39.88 -37.08 -16.30
N ALA A 386 40.85 -36.21 -16.54
CA ALA A 386 40.75 -35.11 -17.49
C ALA A 386 42.08 -34.95 -18.21
N GLY A 387 42.04 -34.67 -19.50
CA GLY A 387 43.23 -34.58 -20.33
C GLY A 387 42.90 -34.39 -21.79
N ASN A 388 43.83 -34.74 -22.66
CA ASN A 388 43.62 -34.74 -24.10
C ASN A 388 44.36 -35.95 -24.67
N PHE A 389 43.63 -37.03 -24.97
CA PHE A 389 44.20 -38.27 -25.45
C PHE A 389 43.59 -38.64 -26.79
N VAL A 390 44.42 -38.76 -27.83
CA VAL A 390 43.98 -39.11 -29.19
C VAL A 390 44.16 -40.62 -29.40
N ILE A 391 43.06 -41.31 -29.72
CA ILE A 391 43.05 -42.72 -30.11
C ILE A 391 43.04 -42.79 -31.63
N GLY A 392 44.18 -43.21 -32.19
CA GLY A 392 44.34 -43.54 -33.61
C GLY A 392 43.74 -44.91 -33.93
N ASN A 393 44.14 -45.53 -35.03
CA ASN A 393 43.58 -46.81 -35.48
C ASN A 393 44.15 -48.01 -34.70
N TRP A 394 43.58 -48.37 -33.55
CA TRP A 394 43.99 -49.52 -32.72
C TRP A 394 45.47 -49.55 -32.30
N ASN A 395 46.18 -48.44 -32.49
CA ASN A 395 47.61 -48.31 -32.24
C ASN A 395 47.92 -47.84 -30.81
N ALA A 396 46.91 -47.36 -30.09
CA ALA A 396 47.00 -46.91 -28.71
C ALA A 396 45.62 -47.02 -28.03
N GLY A 397 45.64 -47.19 -26.71
CA GLY A 397 44.48 -46.99 -25.85
C GLY A 397 44.80 -45.95 -24.78
N MET A 398 43.78 -45.35 -24.19
CA MET A 398 43.91 -44.61 -22.95
C MET A 398 43.95 -45.63 -21.81
N GLN A 399 44.99 -45.54 -20.98
CA GLN A 399 45.20 -46.47 -19.87
C GLN A 399 45.50 -45.80 -18.52
N ASP A 400 45.34 -44.47 -18.39
CA ASP A 400 45.70 -43.79 -17.14
C ASP A 400 44.78 -44.16 -15.97
N LEU A 401 43.67 -44.86 -16.24
CA LEU A 401 42.79 -45.44 -15.22
C LEU A 401 43.04 -46.95 -15.00
N ALA A 402 44.04 -47.53 -15.64
CA ALA A 402 44.46 -48.91 -15.48
C ALA A 402 45.67 -49.03 -14.53
N TRP A 403 45.93 -50.26 -14.07
CA TRP A 403 47.12 -50.65 -13.28
C TRP A 403 47.47 -49.71 -12.11
N GLY A 404 46.46 -49.34 -11.33
CA GLY A 404 46.65 -48.49 -10.14
C GLY A 404 46.50 -46.99 -10.40
N GLY A 405 46.21 -46.58 -11.65
CA GLY A 405 45.87 -45.19 -11.96
C GLY A 405 44.51 -44.73 -11.40
N PHE A 406 43.62 -45.68 -11.09
CA PHE A 406 42.38 -45.44 -10.37
C PHE A 406 41.97 -46.67 -9.55
N ASP A 407 41.45 -46.45 -8.34
CA ASP A 407 40.99 -47.51 -7.46
C ASP A 407 39.55 -47.92 -7.78
N TRP A 408 39.40 -48.88 -8.70
CA TRP A 408 38.11 -49.40 -9.13
C TRP A 408 37.31 -50.11 -8.03
N SER A 409 37.95 -50.50 -6.92
CA SER A 409 37.23 -51.08 -5.77
C SER A 409 36.37 -50.06 -5.03
N THR A 410 36.61 -48.77 -5.25
CA THR A 410 35.79 -47.68 -4.70
C THR A 410 34.50 -47.43 -5.49
N VAL A 411 34.40 -47.97 -6.70
CA VAL A 411 33.25 -47.81 -7.59
C VAL A 411 32.15 -48.78 -7.18
N LYS A 412 30.90 -48.32 -7.25
CA LYS A 412 29.71 -49.08 -6.87
C LYS A 412 28.87 -49.38 -8.10
N ALA A 413 28.31 -50.59 -8.14
CA ALA A 413 27.41 -50.99 -9.20
C ALA A 413 26.22 -50.02 -9.31
N GLY A 414 25.88 -49.62 -10.54
CA GLY A 414 24.87 -48.61 -10.85
C GLY A 414 25.44 -47.22 -11.14
N GLN A 415 26.73 -46.96 -10.90
CA GLN A 415 27.38 -45.73 -11.40
C GLN A 415 27.47 -45.76 -12.92
N VAL A 416 27.24 -44.61 -13.56
CA VAL A 416 27.43 -44.42 -15.00
C VAL A 416 28.84 -43.88 -15.23
N LEU A 417 29.65 -44.63 -15.97
CA LEU A 417 30.91 -44.16 -16.53
C LEU A 417 30.63 -43.38 -17.80
N THR A 418 31.01 -42.11 -17.88
CA THR A 418 30.87 -41.27 -19.07
C THR A 418 32.24 -40.87 -19.59
N VAL A 419 32.49 -41.15 -20.87
CA VAL A 419 33.69 -40.80 -21.62
C VAL A 419 33.34 -39.64 -22.54
N TYR A 420 33.82 -38.45 -22.25
CA TYR A 420 33.67 -37.29 -23.12
C TYR A 420 34.68 -37.37 -24.25
N LEU A 421 34.18 -37.34 -25.48
CA LEU A 421 34.98 -37.62 -26.65
C LEU A 421 34.59 -36.77 -27.86
N THR A 422 35.46 -36.77 -28.86
CA THR A 422 35.23 -36.17 -30.17
C THR A 422 35.68 -37.17 -31.23
N PRO A 423 34.75 -37.80 -31.97
CA PRO A 423 35.08 -38.73 -33.04
C PRO A 423 35.78 -38.02 -34.20
N ASP A 424 36.78 -38.68 -34.77
CA ASP A 424 37.41 -38.27 -36.02
C ASP A 424 36.84 -39.14 -37.14
N MET A 425 35.99 -38.54 -37.97
CA MET A 425 35.30 -39.22 -39.06
C MET A 425 36.07 -39.14 -40.39
N SER A 426 37.35 -38.72 -40.39
CA SER A 426 38.16 -38.57 -41.61
C SER A 426 38.29 -39.87 -42.41
N GLU A 427 38.24 -41.02 -41.73
CA GLU A 427 38.31 -42.36 -42.34
C GLU A 427 36.91 -42.96 -42.63
N GLY A 428 35.84 -42.20 -42.40
CA GLY A 428 34.44 -42.63 -42.62
C GLY A 428 33.85 -43.52 -41.52
N TRP A 429 34.62 -43.89 -40.49
CA TRP A 429 34.16 -44.66 -39.34
C TRP A 429 34.98 -44.33 -38.10
N SER A 430 34.38 -44.51 -36.92
CA SER A 430 35.02 -44.38 -35.61
C SER A 430 34.35 -45.39 -34.66
N GLN A 431 35.09 -45.93 -33.68
CA GLN A 431 34.51 -46.84 -32.70
C GLN A 431 35.32 -46.89 -31.40
N ILE A 432 34.62 -47.18 -30.30
CA ILE A 432 35.16 -47.27 -28.94
C ILE A 432 34.94 -48.67 -28.34
N ARG A 433 35.96 -49.17 -27.65
CA ARG A 433 35.91 -50.31 -26.73
C ARG A 433 36.20 -49.80 -25.33
N VAL A 434 35.34 -50.18 -24.40
CA VAL A 434 35.55 -50.04 -22.97
C VAL A 434 36.02 -51.39 -22.46
N GLY A 435 37.30 -51.48 -22.09
CA GLY A 435 37.95 -52.75 -21.78
C GLY A 435 38.64 -52.78 -20.42
N ASN A 436 39.12 -53.96 -20.04
CA ASN A 436 39.96 -54.16 -18.86
C ASN A 436 41.47 -54.03 -19.21
N GLY A 437 42.36 -54.11 -18.23
CA GLY A 437 43.81 -54.15 -18.43
C GLY A 437 44.35 -55.32 -19.27
N SER A 438 43.52 -56.32 -19.60
CA SER A 438 43.84 -57.35 -20.61
C SER A 438 43.36 -56.99 -22.01
N TRP A 439 42.84 -55.77 -22.22
CA TRP A 439 42.26 -55.23 -23.45
C TRP A 439 40.98 -55.92 -23.94
N ALA A 440 40.43 -56.82 -23.11
CA ALA A 440 39.15 -57.47 -23.36
C ALA A 440 38.01 -56.51 -23.00
N ALA A 441 36.93 -56.50 -23.79
CA ALA A 441 35.76 -55.70 -23.49
C ALA A 441 35.15 -56.08 -22.13
N LEU A 442 34.61 -55.09 -21.41
CA LEU A 442 33.97 -55.34 -20.12
C LEU A 442 32.74 -56.25 -20.28
N PRO A 443 32.47 -57.14 -19.30
CA PRO A 443 31.38 -58.10 -19.40
C PRO A 443 30.04 -57.39 -19.58
N GLY A 444 29.25 -57.82 -20.56
CA GLY A 444 27.95 -57.23 -20.89
C GLY A 444 28.02 -56.00 -21.80
N THR A 445 29.20 -55.54 -22.20
CA THR A 445 29.37 -54.58 -23.30
C THR A 445 29.58 -55.29 -24.64
N SER A 446 29.25 -54.62 -25.74
CA SER A 446 29.71 -55.04 -27.06
C SER A 446 31.24 -54.92 -27.14
N ASP A 447 31.88 -55.80 -27.91
CA ASP A 447 33.34 -55.76 -28.08
C ASP A 447 33.83 -54.41 -28.64
N VAL A 448 33.05 -53.82 -29.53
CA VAL A 448 33.25 -52.46 -30.06
C VAL A 448 31.91 -51.76 -30.22
N ASN A 449 31.90 -50.44 -30.08
CA ASN A 449 30.71 -49.61 -30.20
C ASN A 449 30.99 -48.50 -31.22
N PRO A 450 30.21 -48.40 -32.31
CA PRO A 450 30.42 -47.38 -33.33
C PRO A 450 30.15 -45.98 -32.76
N LEU A 451 30.92 -45.01 -33.23
CA LEU A 451 30.74 -43.58 -32.95
C LEU A 451 30.37 -42.85 -34.25
N THR A 452 29.60 -41.78 -34.10
CA THR A 452 29.15 -40.87 -35.16
C THR A 452 29.77 -39.48 -34.96
N GLY A 453 29.84 -38.67 -36.00
CA GLY A 453 30.42 -37.32 -35.90
C GLY A 453 29.68 -36.36 -34.95
N GLU A 454 28.47 -36.71 -34.51
CA GLU A 454 27.67 -35.93 -33.56
C GLU A 454 27.89 -36.34 -32.10
N ASP A 455 28.54 -37.49 -31.86
CA ASP A 455 28.76 -37.98 -30.50
C ASP A 455 29.75 -37.09 -29.75
N THR A 456 29.34 -36.64 -28.58
CA THR A 456 30.17 -35.85 -27.65
C THR A 456 30.53 -36.63 -26.39
N LYS A 457 29.87 -37.78 -26.16
CA LYS A 457 30.10 -38.66 -25.03
C LYS A 457 29.69 -40.11 -25.33
N PHE A 458 30.32 -41.05 -24.63
CA PHE A 458 29.93 -42.46 -24.59
C PHE A 458 29.75 -42.89 -23.13
N SER A 459 28.62 -43.50 -22.79
CA SER A 459 28.28 -43.83 -21.40
C SER A 459 27.97 -45.32 -21.21
N VAL A 460 28.42 -45.88 -20.09
CA VAL A 460 28.14 -47.27 -19.66
C VAL A 460 27.72 -47.29 -18.19
N THR A 461 26.57 -47.91 -17.89
CA THR A 461 26.19 -48.21 -16.51
C THR A 461 27.00 -49.39 -16.00
N LEU A 462 27.84 -49.16 -15.00
CA LEU A 462 28.75 -50.16 -14.45
C LEU A 462 27.97 -51.18 -13.61
N THR A 463 28.03 -52.44 -14.02
CA THR A 463 27.50 -53.56 -13.23
C THR A 463 28.55 -54.07 -12.23
N GLN A 464 28.13 -54.84 -11.23
CA GLN A 464 29.08 -55.46 -10.30
C GLN A 464 30.09 -56.35 -11.04
N ALA A 465 29.64 -57.09 -12.06
CA ALA A 465 30.52 -57.93 -12.87
C ALA A 465 31.60 -57.11 -13.63
N MET A 466 31.25 -55.92 -14.14
CA MET A 466 32.22 -55.02 -14.78
C MET A 466 33.25 -54.49 -13.78
N ILE A 467 32.80 -54.14 -12.57
CA ILE A 467 33.67 -53.64 -11.50
C ILE A 467 34.62 -54.74 -11.03
N ASP A 468 34.10 -55.94 -10.75
CA ASP A 468 34.90 -57.10 -10.36
C ASP A 468 35.95 -57.43 -11.44
N GLU A 469 35.57 -57.32 -12.72
CA GLU A 469 36.47 -57.51 -13.85
C GLU A 469 37.59 -56.47 -13.89
N MET A 470 37.28 -55.17 -13.72
CA MET A 470 38.28 -54.11 -13.68
C MET A 470 39.21 -54.24 -12.46
N VAL A 471 38.68 -54.59 -11.29
CA VAL A 471 39.49 -54.82 -10.08
C VAL A 471 40.44 -56.02 -10.27
N LYS A 472 39.94 -57.11 -10.87
CA LYS A 472 40.72 -58.34 -11.06
C LYS A 472 41.74 -58.22 -12.20
N ASN A 473 41.38 -57.56 -13.30
CA ASN A 473 42.14 -57.59 -14.55
C ASN A 473 42.71 -56.21 -14.93
N GLY A 474 43.25 -55.48 -13.95
CA GLY A 474 44.17 -54.37 -14.24
C GLY A 474 43.51 -53.02 -14.57
N GLY A 475 42.26 -52.79 -14.17
CA GLY A 475 41.56 -51.51 -14.28
C GLY A 475 40.91 -51.27 -15.65
N LEU A 476 40.55 -50.02 -15.92
CA LEU A 476 39.88 -49.61 -17.16
C LEU A 476 40.89 -49.16 -18.22
N VAL A 477 40.76 -49.71 -19.42
CA VAL A 477 41.37 -49.14 -20.63
C VAL A 477 40.26 -48.74 -21.60
N ILE A 478 40.51 -47.67 -22.36
CA ILE A 478 39.65 -47.26 -23.46
C ILE A 478 40.47 -47.34 -24.75
N CYS A 479 40.03 -48.14 -25.70
CA CYS A 479 40.72 -48.30 -26.98
C CYS A 479 39.71 -48.30 -28.14
N GLY A 480 40.20 -48.35 -29.37
CA GLY A 480 39.34 -48.34 -30.55
C GLY A 480 40.02 -47.62 -31.71
N ALA A 481 39.23 -46.90 -32.51
CA ALA A 481 39.72 -46.20 -33.69
C ALA A 481 39.12 -44.81 -33.85
N PHE A 482 39.99 -43.82 -34.08
CA PHE A 482 39.68 -42.47 -34.56
C PHE A 482 38.75 -41.65 -33.66
N PHE A 483 39.20 -41.35 -32.45
CA PHE A 483 38.51 -40.39 -31.58
C PHE A 483 39.47 -39.79 -30.55
N LYS A 484 39.09 -38.65 -29.99
CA LYS A 484 39.82 -37.96 -28.94
C LYS A 484 39.02 -38.00 -27.64
N ILE A 485 39.65 -38.34 -26.52
CA ILE A 485 39.06 -38.29 -25.18
C ILE A 485 39.54 -37.03 -24.47
N THR A 486 38.61 -36.32 -23.83
CA THR A 486 38.91 -35.08 -23.07
C THR A 486 38.64 -35.20 -21.58
N LYS A 487 37.69 -36.04 -21.18
CA LYS A 487 37.28 -36.19 -19.79
C LYS A 487 36.62 -37.56 -19.58
N ILE A 488 36.84 -38.19 -18.44
CA ILE A 488 36.10 -39.38 -18.00
C ILE A 488 35.54 -39.11 -16.62
N THR A 489 34.27 -39.41 -16.44
CA THR A 489 33.54 -39.14 -15.20
C THR A 489 32.76 -40.37 -14.74
N LEU A 490 32.43 -40.40 -13.45
CA LEU A 490 31.48 -41.33 -12.87
C LEU A 490 30.29 -40.56 -12.32
N SER A 491 29.07 -41.02 -12.58
CA SER A 491 27.90 -40.49 -11.90
C SER A 491 28.04 -40.69 -10.39
N ILE A 492 27.54 -39.75 -9.61
CA ILE A 492 27.49 -39.90 -8.16
C ILE A 492 26.28 -40.77 -7.80
N LEU A 493 26.51 -41.93 -7.17
CA LEU A 493 25.41 -42.75 -6.66
C LEU A 493 24.85 -42.15 -5.39
N GLU A 494 23.53 -42.13 -5.30
CA GLU A 494 22.83 -41.76 -4.08
C GLU A 494 23.12 -42.78 -2.97
N ASN A 495 23.88 -42.37 -1.96
CA ASN A 495 24.03 -43.13 -0.73
C ASN A 495 22.79 -42.92 0.14
N THR A 496 21.89 -43.90 0.16
CA THR A 496 20.68 -43.82 0.98
C THR A 496 21.05 -43.99 2.45
N ILE A 497 20.90 -42.91 3.22
CA ILE A 497 21.15 -42.92 4.67
C ILE A 497 19.88 -43.16 5.47
N TRP A 498 18.73 -42.95 4.85
CA TRP A 498 17.43 -43.29 5.43
C TRP A 498 16.40 -43.55 4.33
N SER A 499 15.50 -44.50 4.57
CA SER A 499 14.32 -44.74 3.74
C SER A 499 13.18 -45.22 4.60
N GLY A 500 11.97 -44.75 4.31
CA GLY A 500 10.80 -45.08 5.11
C GLY A 500 9.59 -44.29 4.66
N SER A 501 8.67 -44.05 5.59
CA SER A 501 7.50 -43.21 5.37
C SER A 501 7.21 -42.46 6.65
N PHE A 502 7.68 -41.22 6.75
CA PHE A 502 7.51 -40.39 7.94
C PHE A 502 6.69 -39.15 7.60
N LYS A 503 5.52 -39.00 8.21
CA LYS A 503 4.61 -37.87 7.98
C LYS A 503 5.02 -36.70 8.88
N LEU A 504 5.37 -35.54 8.31
CA LEU A 504 5.74 -34.34 9.10
C LEU A 504 4.52 -33.54 9.61
N GLY A 505 3.30 -33.86 9.14
CA GLY A 505 2.08 -33.22 9.63
C GLY A 505 2.11 -31.70 9.45
N SER A 506 1.85 -30.94 10.52
CA SER A 506 1.98 -29.47 10.55
C SER A 506 2.89 -29.05 11.70
N TRP A 507 4.20 -29.26 11.55
CA TRP A 507 5.21 -29.00 12.59
C TRP A 507 5.10 -29.90 13.83
N GLU A 508 4.40 -31.02 13.72
CA GLU A 508 4.40 -32.07 14.75
C GLU A 508 5.72 -32.84 14.70
N ALA A 509 6.14 -33.42 15.84
CA ALA A 509 7.44 -34.03 16.11
C ALA A 509 8.19 -34.49 14.83
N GLY A 510 9.17 -33.68 14.41
CA GLY A 510 9.91 -33.91 13.17
C GLY A 510 10.65 -35.25 13.15
N MET A 511 11.09 -35.64 11.97
CA MET A 511 11.87 -36.85 11.77
C MET A 511 13.25 -36.68 12.42
N GLN A 512 13.57 -37.59 13.34
CA GLN A 512 14.75 -37.51 14.22
C GLN A 512 15.68 -38.72 14.08
N GLU A 513 15.39 -39.65 13.16
CA GLU A 513 16.11 -40.91 13.03
C GLU A 513 17.58 -40.76 12.57
N LEU A 514 17.97 -39.58 12.11
CA LEU A 514 19.35 -39.23 11.74
C LEU A 514 20.04 -38.34 12.80
N ALA A 515 19.39 -38.09 13.93
CA ALA A 515 19.88 -37.31 15.05
C ALA A 515 20.34 -38.21 16.21
N TRP A 516 21.11 -37.65 17.14
CA TRP A 516 21.58 -38.26 18.39
C TRP A 516 22.11 -39.70 18.26
N GLY A 517 22.97 -39.92 17.26
CA GLY A 517 23.60 -41.22 17.01
C GLY A 517 22.86 -42.11 16.01
N GLY A 518 21.73 -41.66 15.46
CA GLY A 518 21.04 -42.34 14.36
C GLY A 518 21.83 -42.38 13.05
N TYR A 519 22.76 -41.44 12.85
CA TYR A 519 23.75 -41.47 11.77
C TYR A 519 25.08 -40.85 12.22
N ASP A 520 26.18 -41.40 11.74
CA ASP A 520 27.53 -40.92 12.04
C ASP A 520 27.96 -39.83 11.06
N TRP A 521 27.59 -38.58 11.38
CA TRP A 521 27.88 -37.40 10.57
C TRP A 521 29.38 -37.09 10.48
N SER A 522 30.24 -37.62 11.35
CA SER A 522 31.69 -37.43 11.25
C SER A 522 32.31 -38.06 9.99
N LYS A 523 31.57 -38.95 9.31
CA LYS A 523 31.98 -39.62 8.07
C LYS A 523 31.62 -38.87 6.79
N VAL A 524 30.79 -37.82 6.89
CA VAL A 524 30.35 -37.05 5.72
C VAL A 524 31.37 -35.94 5.43
N LYS A 525 31.67 -35.71 4.15
CA LYS A 525 32.64 -34.71 3.72
C LYS A 525 31.94 -33.40 3.37
N GLU A 526 32.64 -32.30 3.57
CA GLU A 526 32.23 -31.00 3.03
C GLU A 526 32.05 -31.11 1.50
N GLY A 527 30.99 -30.47 0.98
CA GLY A 527 30.61 -30.52 -0.42
C GLY A 527 29.66 -31.68 -0.79
N THR A 528 29.40 -32.62 0.13
CA THR A 528 28.39 -33.67 -0.09
C THR A 528 26.99 -33.05 -0.20
N THR A 529 26.21 -33.49 -1.19
CA THR A 529 24.83 -33.03 -1.34
C THR A 529 23.90 -33.88 -0.48
N LEU A 530 23.19 -33.25 0.46
CA LEU A 530 22.09 -33.86 1.19
C LEU A 530 20.80 -33.67 0.40
N LYS A 531 20.11 -34.76 0.05
CA LYS A 531 18.84 -34.72 -0.68
C LYS A 531 17.76 -35.52 0.03
N LEU A 532 16.61 -34.88 0.22
CA LEU A 532 15.39 -35.47 0.76
C LEU A 532 14.41 -35.71 -0.41
N TYR A 533 13.87 -36.92 -0.50
CA TYR A 533 12.71 -37.25 -1.32
C TYR A 533 11.46 -37.35 -0.46
N TYR A 534 10.35 -36.82 -0.97
CA TYR A 534 9.08 -36.79 -0.27
C TYR A 534 7.90 -36.89 -1.22
N GLU A 535 6.76 -37.28 -0.66
CA GLU A 535 5.44 -37.15 -1.27
C GLU A 535 4.70 -35.98 -0.61
N VAL A 536 3.86 -35.28 -1.37
CA VAL A 536 3.04 -34.20 -0.82
C VAL A 536 1.87 -34.78 -0.04
N ASP A 537 1.69 -34.31 1.19
CA ASP A 537 0.49 -34.56 1.97
C ASP A 537 -0.52 -33.43 1.76
N SER A 538 -1.46 -33.66 0.85
CA SER A 538 -2.49 -32.68 0.48
C SER A 538 -3.45 -32.33 1.63
N SER A 539 -3.42 -33.04 2.77
CA SER A 539 -4.30 -32.75 3.91
C SER A 539 -3.92 -31.51 4.72
N VAL A 540 -2.70 -30.97 4.55
CA VAL A 540 -2.19 -29.82 5.31
C VAL A 540 -2.34 -28.49 4.57
N GLY A 541 -2.47 -28.52 3.24
CA GLY A 541 -2.74 -27.34 2.41
C GLY A 541 -1.52 -26.44 2.09
N TYR A 542 -0.37 -26.68 2.71
CA TYR A 542 0.90 -25.99 2.40
C TYR A 542 2.10 -26.90 2.67
N ILE A 543 3.24 -26.60 2.07
CA ILE A 543 4.49 -27.35 2.24
C ILE A 543 5.51 -26.46 2.93
N ASN A 544 6.17 -27.01 3.94
CA ASN A 544 7.34 -26.40 4.55
C ASN A 544 8.35 -27.48 4.95
N ILE A 545 9.63 -27.27 4.70
CA ILE A 545 10.70 -28.22 5.04
C ILE A 545 11.89 -27.47 5.61
N ARG A 546 12.39 -27.93 6.75
CA ARG A 546 13.65 -27.49 7.37
C ARG A 546 14.57 -28.68 7.54
N PHE A 547 15.82 -28.50 7.12
CA PHE A 547 16.93 -29.32 7.57
C PHE A 547 17.52 -28.66 8.80
N GLY A 548 17.37 -29.31 9.96
CA GLY A 548 17.79 -28.77 11.24
C GLY A 548 18.87 -29.62 11.90
N ASN A 549 19.61 -29.02 12.83
CA ASN A 549 20.44 -29.77 13.78
C ASN A 549 19.58 -30.35 14.92
N GLY A 550 20.17 -31.11 15.85
CA GLY A 550 19.48 -31.64 17.03
C GLY A 550 18.96 -30.59 18.02
N SER A 551 19.26 -29.30 17.81
CA SER A 551 18.62 -28.18 18.51
C SER A 551 17.48 -27.53 17.70
N TRP A 552 17.06 -28.14 16.60
CA TRP A 552 16.00 -27.69 15.69
C TRP A 552 16.29 -26.39 14.94
N VAL A 553 17.56 -25.94 14.99
CA VAL A 553 18.04 -24.77 14.27
C VAL A 553 18.40 -25.18 12.85
N ALA A 554 17.99 -24.40 11.86
CA ALA A 554 18.30 -24.68 10.46
C ALA A 554 19.81 -24.76 10.21
N LEU A 555 20.19 -25.66 9.31
CA LEU A 555 21.57 -25.77 8.86
C LEU A 555 22.03 -24.43 8.24
N PRO A 556 23.27 -23.99 8.51
CA PRO A 556 23.84 -22.78 7.92
C PRO A 556 23.60 -22.61 6.41
N SER A 557 23.75 -23.66 5.60
CA SER A 557 23.54 -23.60 4.14
C SER A 557 22.08 -23.37 3.73
N THR A 558 21.12 -23.66 4.59
CA THR A 558 19.69 -23.53 4.27
C THR A 558 19.06 -22.25 4.80
N LYS A 559 19.82 -21.39 5.51
CA LYS A 559 19.30 -20.12 6.05
C LYS A 559 18.71 -19.18 4.99
N GLY A 560 19.16 -19.30 3.74
CA GLY A 560 18.66 -18.51 2.61
C GLY A 560 17.37 -19.03 1.98
N TRP A 561 16.83 -20.19 2.39
CA TRP A 561 15.63 -20.77 1.79
C TRP A 561 14.34 -20.02 2.12
N GLY A 562 14.32 -19.30 3.23
CA GLY A 562 13.16 -18.58 3.73
C GLY A 562 13.33 -18.23 5.19
N GLN A 563 12.25 -17.79 5.84
CA GLN A 563 12.26 -17.46 7.26
C GLN A 563 12.74 -18.66 8.08
N ASP A 564 13.70 -18.44 8.98
CA ASP A 564 14.33 -19.47 9.82
C ASP A 564 14.93 -20.65 9.04
N GLY A 565 15.32 -20.44 7.77
CA GLY A 565 15.88 -21.48 6.91
C GLY A 565 14.89 -22.54 6.41
N ASN A 566 13.60 -22.19 6.43
CA ASN A 566 12.51 -23.01 5.94
C ASN A 566 12.35 -22.89 4.43
N ALA A 567 12.34 -24.01 3.72
CA ALA A 567 11.93 -24.05 2.33
C ALA A 567 10.41 -24.22 2.22
N SER A 568 9.81 -23.58 1.22
CA SER A 568 8.45 -23.85 0.77
C SER A 568 8.44 -24.36 -0.68
N PRO A 569 8.81 -25.65 -0.88
CA PRO A 569 8.75 -26.30 -2.18
C PRO A 569 7.38 -26.21 -2.85
N ASP A 570 7.40 -26.26 -4.18
CA ASP A 570 6.16 -26.36 -4.96
C ASP A 570 5.54 -27.76 -4.78
N PRO A 571 4.21 -27.92 -4.72
CA PRO A 571 3.56 -29.22 -4.59
C PRO A 571 3.86 -30.24 -5.70
N SER A 572 4.39 -29.81 -6.84
CA SER A 572 4.85 -30.70 -7.91
C SER A 572 6.26 -31.27 -7.69
N GLU A 573 7.01 -30.73 -6.73
CA GLU A 573 8.35 -31.20 -6.38
C GLU A 573 8.27 -32.43 -5.48
N THR A 574 9.13 -33.42 -5.77
CA THR A 574 9.22 -34.68 -4.99
C THR A 574 10.55 -34.82 -4.27
N SER A 575 11.40 -33.79 -4.33
CA SER A 575 12.67 -33.77 -3.62
C SER A 575 13.21 -32.36 -3.41
N ILE A 576 13.99 -32.18 -2.35
CA ILE A 576 14.76 -30.96 -2.05
C ILE A 576 16.19 -31.34 -1.68
N LYS A 577 17.17 -30.49 -2.01
CA LYS A 577 18.59 -30.75 -1.71
C LYS A 577 19.34 -29.51 -1.25
N THR A 578 20.37 -29.71 -0.44
CA THR A 578 21.40 -28.71 -0.10
C THR A 578 22.79 -29.30 -0.24
N VAL A 579 23.80 -28.47 -0.46
CA VAL A 579 25.21 -28.86 -0.39
C VAL A 579 25.70 -28.60 1.02
N LEU A 580 26.18 -29.63 1.72
CA LEU A 580 26.67 -29.52 3.09
C LEU A 580 28.01 -28.80 3.12
N THR A 581 28.01 -27.64 3.74
CA THR A 581 29.21 -26.82 4.00
C THR A 581 29.98 -27.34 5.21
N LYS A 582 31.19 -26.84 5.40
CA LYS A 582 31.96 -27.10 6.63
C LYS A 582 31.19 -26.71 7.90
N ASP A 583 30.42 -25.63 7.85
CA ASP A 583 29.64 -25.15 8.99
C ASP A 583 28.44 -26.07 9.26
N ASP A 584 27.77 -26.56 8.23
CA ASP A 584 26.71 -27.57 8.40
C ASP A 584 27.27 -28.85 9.03
N MET A 585 28.45 -29.28 8.61
CA MET A 585 29.10 -30.45 9.20
C MET A 585 29.43 -30.25 10.68
N ASN A 586 29.93 -29.07 11.05
CA ASN A 586 30.18 -28.71 12.44
C ASN A 586 28.88 -28.76 13.27
N GLU A 587 27.78 -28.24 12.72
CA GLU A 587 26.47 -28.28 13.37
C GLU A 587 25.95 -29.71 13.54
N LEU A 588 26.01 -30.53 12.49
CA LEU A 588 25.53 -31.91 12.53
C LEU A 588 26.36 -32.79 13.48
N ILE A 589 27.67 -32.58 13.56
CA ILE A 589 28.55 -33.35 14.44
C ILE A 589 28.39 -32.90 15.90
N ASN A 590 28.40 -31.60 16.17
CA ASN A 590 28.48 -31.10 17.54
C ASN A 590 27.12 -30.85 18.19
N ASN A 591 26.06 -30.64 17.39
CA ASN A 591 24.74 -30.24 17.88
C ASN A 591 23.65 -31.29 17.59
N GLY A 592 24.00 -32.58 17.62
CA GLY A 592 23.03 -33.67 17.73
C GLY A 592 22.49 -34.24 16.42
N GLY A 593 23.17 -34.07 15.28
CA GLY A 593 22.80 -34.69 14.01
C GLY A 593 21.66 -34.00 13.28
N LEU A 594 21.12 -34.65 12.23
CA LEU A 594 20.10 -34.07 11.35
C LEU A 594 18.70 -34.42 11.84
N VAL A 595 17.86 -33.39 11.98
CA VAL A 595 16.41 -33.53 12.06
C VAL A 595 15.77 -32.94 10.81
N ILE A 596 14.66 -33.54 10.36
CA ILE A 596 13.81 -32.95 9.33
C ILE A 596 12.51 -32.54 9.99
N CYS A 597 12.18 -31.25 9.93
CA CYS A 597 10.92 -30.74 10.45
C CYS A 597 10.21 -29.89 9.40
N GLY A 598 8.92 -29.65 9.59
CA GLY A 598 8.12 -28.91 8.63
C GLY A 598 6.69 -29.39 8.57
N ALA A 599 6.04 -29.18 7.42
CA ALA A 599 4.63 -29.43 7.22
C ALA A 599 4.32 -29.92 5.79
N GLY A 600 3.25 -30.69 5.65
CA GLY A 600 2.64 -31.03 4.35
C GLY A 600 3.40 -32.01 3.48
N ILE A 601 4.31 -32.79 4.07
CA ILE A 601 5.04 -33.84 3.35
C ILE A 601 5.10 -35.17 4.10
N ILE A 602 5.30 -36.22 3.33
CA ILE A 602 5.67 -37.56 3.78
C ILE A 602 7.10 -37.82 3.29
N VAL A 603 8.06 -37.83 4.21
CA VAL A 603 9.46 -38.13 3.94
C VAL A 603 9.59 -39.60 3.52
N LYS A 604 10.18 -39.86 2.36
CA LYS A 604 10.31 -41.21 1.77
C LYS A 604 11.74 -41.74 1.77
N LYS A 605 12.71 -40.86 1.51
CA LYS A 605 14.12 -41.24 1.34
C LYS A 605 15.02 -40.05 1.61
N ILE A 606 16.12 -40.26 2.32
CA ILE A 606 17.20 -39.26 2.48
C ILE A 606 18.48 -39.88 1.96
N VAL A 607 19.17 -39.15 1.10
CA VAL A 607 20.39 -39.59 0.44
C VAL A 607 21.48 -38.54 0.59
N LEU A 608 22.72 -39.03 0.55
CA LEU A 608 23.92 -38.22 0.36
C LEU A 608 24.46 -38.51 -1.04
N LEU A 609 24.80 -37.46 -1.80
CA LEU A 609 25.50 -37.55 -3.08
C LEU A 609 26.92 -37.01 -2.93
#